data_AF-A0A356KKB8-F1
#
_entry.id   AF-A0A356KKB8-F1
#
_cell.length_a   1.000
_cell.length_b   1.000
_cell.length_c   1.000
_cell.angle_alpha   90.00
_cell.angle_beta   90.00
_cell.angle_gamma   90.00
#
_symmetry.space_group_name_H-M   'P 1'
#
loop_
_entity.id
_entity.type
_entity.pdbx_description
1 polymer ?
#
loop_
_entity_poly.entity_id
_entity_poly.type
_entity_poly.pdbx_seq_one_letter_code
_entity_poly.pdbx_strand_id
1 'polypeptide(L)'
;MTAGVTVDRVLQALRELCPPRYALEGDKTGLQVGQGDRRIERVLATMDLTLAVAEEAVARGVGLVVSHHALIFRPLKDLRTDRFKGRILETLIKNEVAVYVPHTAMDVVAGGMNDHLAASVGLVDPVYLEETGRDGCALIVAEAEDPSGLLSRIHDAGVLDARRLAGRLELVVDARRAHKVAGKLAKLCEAQPMVLPLDAPSTPRGIGRVGRLAQPESL
;
A
#
# COMPACT_ATOMS: atom_id res chain seq x y z
N MET A 1 10.79 26.15 11.10
CA MET A 1 10.93 24.72 11.49
C MET A 1 9.92 23.94 10.66
N THR A 2 10.36 23.14 9.69
CA THR A 2 9.46 22.22 8.97
C THR A 2 8.90 21.21 9.98
N ALA A 3 7.57 21.03 10.01
CA ALA A 3 6.97 20.00 10.84
C ALA A 3 7.54 18.64 10.43
N GLY A 4 8.19 17.93 11.37
CA GLY A 4 8.78 16.61 11.09
C GLY A 4 7.71 15.58 10.73
N VAL A 5 8.06 14.62 9.88
CA VAL A 5 7.17 13.50 9.51
C VAL A 5 7.02 12.56 10.71
N THR A 6 5.79 12.19 11.05
CA THR A 6 5.51 11.23 12.13
C THR A 6 5.32 9.81 11.60
N VAL A 7 5.46 8.82 12.49
CA VAL A 7 5.13 7.42 12.18
C VAL A 7 3.72 7.33 11.60
N ASP A 8 2.71 7.93 12.23
CA ASP A 8 1.32 7.91 11.76
C ASP A 8 1.16 8.48 10.35
N ARG A 9 1.92 9.51 10.00
CA ARG A 9 1.89 10.06 8.64
C ARG A 9 2.41 9.06 7.62
N VAL A 10 3.46 8.31 7.96
CA VAL A 10 3.96 7.21 7.11
C VAL A 10 2.96 6.05 7.07
N LEU A 11 2.39 5.67 8.21
CA LEU A 11 1.37 4.62 8.28
C LEU A 11 0.13 4.95 7.46
N GLN A 12 -0.31 6.22 7.44
CA GLN A 12 -1.40 6.66 6.59
C GLN A 12 -1.09 6.40 5.10
N ALA A 13 0.10 6.79 4.64
CA ALA A 13 0.52 6.53 3.26
C ALA A 13 0.61 5.02 2.96
N LEU A 14 1.16 4.22 3.89
CA LEU A 14 1.24 2.77 3.75
C LEU A 14 -0.15 2.12 3.70
N ARG A 15 -1.11 2.57 4.50
CA ARG A 15 -2.50 2.08 4.50
C ARG A 15 -3.27 2.47 3.24
N GLU A 16 -2.90 3.57 2.59
CA GLU A 16 -3.44 3.92 1.27
C GLU A 16 -2.87 3.01 0.17
N LEU A 17 -1.58 2.68 0.25
CA LEU A 17 -0.91 1.77 -0.69
C LEU A 17 -1.40 0.33 -0.51
N CYS A 18 -1.56 -0.08 0.75
CA CYS A 18 -1.84 -1.44 1.16
C CYS A 18 -2.92 -1.42 2.26
N PRO A 19 -4.21 -1.30 1.88
CA PRO A 19 -5.31 -1.22 2.82
C PRO A 19 -5.34 -2.40 3.81
N PRO A 20 -5.33 -2.16 5.14
CA PRO A 20 -5.33 -3.25 6.12
C PRO A 20 -6.53 -4.20 5.99
N ARG A 21 -7.66 -3.70 5.47
CA ARG A 21 -8.87 -4.50 5.17
C ARG A 21 -8.65 -5.58 4.09
N TYR A 22 -7.52 -5.58 3.41
CA TYR A 22 -7.15 -6.62 2.44
C TYR A 22 -6.37 -7.76 3.07
N ALA A 23 -5.93 -7.62 4.32
CA ALA A 23 -5.31 -8.72 5.03
C ALA A 23 -6.29 -9.90 5.13
N LEU A 24 -5.78 -11.12 4.96
CA LEU A 24 -6.58 -12.32 5.11
C LEU A 24 -7.09 -12.46 6.54
N GLU A 25 -8.17 -13.23 6.67
CA GLU A 25 -8.76 -13.52 7.98
C GLU A 25 -7.72 -14.14 8.92
N GLY A 26 -7.67 -13.63 10.15
CA GLY A 26 -6.75 -14.11 11.18
C GLY A 26 -5.33 -13.56 11.11
N ASP A 27 -4.98 -12.77 10.08
CA ASP A 27 -3.64 -12.22 9.94
C ASP A 27 -3.25 -11.20 11.04
N LYS A 28 -1.94 -10.98 11.22
CA LYS A 28 -1.35 -10.08 12.23
C LYS A 28 -0.62 -8.92 11.55
N THR A 29 -1.40 -7.94 11.14
CA THR A 29 -0.92 -6.70 10.53
C THR A 29 -0.95 -5.53 11.53
N GLY A 30 -0.43 -4.38 11.12
CA GLY A 30 -0.48 -3.14 11.89
C GLY A 30 0.82 -2.76 12.58
N LEU A 31 0.74 -1.72 13.42
CA LEU A 31 1.85 -1.27 14.26
C LEU A 31 2.00 -2.25 15.43
N GLN A 32 3.12 -2.98 15.49
CA GLN A 32 3.38 -3.99 16.53
C GLN A 32 4.28 -3.46 17.67
N VAL A 33 5.14 -2.49 17.38
CA VAL A 33 6.07 -1.87 18.34
C VAL A 33 6.13 -0.37 18.07
N GLY A 34 6.22 0.44 19.12
CA GLY A 34 6.38 1.90 19.01
C GLY A 34 5.08 2.70 19.12
N GLN A 35 5.16 3.98 18.77
CA GLN A 35 4.08 4.96 18.91
C GLN A 35 3.93 5.79 17.62
N GLY A 36 2.71 6.21 17.31
CA GLY A 36 2.35 6.85 16.04
C GLY A 36 2.77 8.33 15.92
N ASP A 37 2.82 9.06 17.02
CA ASP A 37 3.15 10.48 17.08
C ASP A 37 4.66 10.77 17.02
N ARG A 38 5.50 9.74 17.16
CA ARG A 38 6.95 9.85 17.07
C ARG A 38 7.38 10.44 15.73
N ARG A 39 8.25 11.45 15.76
CA ARG A 39 8.90 12.01 14.58
C ARG A 39 10.03 11.12 14.10
N ILE A 40 10.11 10.90 12.79
CA ILE A 40 11.08 10.01 12.17
C ILE A 40 11.63 10.65 10.89
N GLU A 41 12.86 10.27 10.54
CA GLU A 41 13.52 10.70 9.30
C GLU A 41 13.81 9.54 8.35
N ARG A 42 13.89 8.32 8.88
CA ARG A 42 14.34 7.13 8.14
C ARG A 42 13.41 5.96 8.40
N VAL A 43 13.10 5.25 7.32
CA VAL A 43 12.30 4.02 7.31
C VAL A 43 13.16 2.90 6.72
N LEU A 44 13.13 1.71 7.33
CA LEU A 44 13.77 0.50 6.81
C LEU A 44 12.69 -0.51 6.43
N ALA A 45 12.75 -1.06 5.22
CA ALA A 45 11.87 -2.14 4.80
C ALA A 45 12.62 -3.49 4.87
N THR A 46 11.97 -4.53 5.39
CA THR A 46 12.55 -5.88 5.48
C THR A 46 11.49 -6.96 5.25
N MET A 47 11.93 -8.16 4.84
CA MET A 47 11.09 -9.35 4.83
C MET A 47 10.91 -9.87 6.27
N ASP A 48 12.04 -10.15 6.92
CA ASP A 48 12.12 -10.68 8.28
C ASP A 48 12.86 -9.70 9.20
N LEU A 49 12.29 -9.48 10.39
CA LEU A 49 12.91 -8.66 11.43
C LEU A 49 13.76 -9.53 12.36
N THR A 50 15.01 -9.76 11.97
CA THR A 50 16.02 -10.46 12.78
C THR A 50 16.73 -9.50 13.75
N LEU A 51 17.55 -10.03 14.67
CA LEU A 51 18.36 -9.19 15.56
C LEU A 51 19.35 -8.32 14.78
N ALA A 52 19.99 -8.86 13.75
CA ALA A 52 20.93 -8.10 12.92
C ALA A 52 20.23 -6.94 12.18
N VAL A 53 19.00 -7.14 11.72
CA VAL A 53 18.19 -6.07 11.10
C VAL A 53 17.77 -5.02 12.13
N ALA A 54 17.43 -5.43 13.35
CA ALA A 54 17.14 -4.48 14.44
C ALA A 54 18.38 -3.64 14.79
N GLU A 55 19.55 -4.27 14.89
CA GLU A 55 20.82 -3.57 15.13
C GLU A 55 21.20 -2.64 13.97
N GLU A 56 20.97 -3.07 12.72
CA GLU A 56 21.13 -2.23 11.53
C GLU A 56 20.22 -1.00 11.60
N ALA A 57 18.94 -1.18 11.97
CA ALA A 57 17.99 -0.08 12.10
C ALA A 57 18.49 0.95 13.13
N VAL A 58 19.00 0.49 14.28
CA VAL A 58 19.59 1.36 15.31
C VAL A 58 20.83 2.08 14.78
N ALA A 59 21.79 1.34 14.21
CA ALA A 59 23.03 1.91 13.68
C ALA A 59 22.78 2.97 12.59
N ARG A 60 21.70 2.82 11.82
CA ARG A 60 21.29 3.75 10.76
C ARG A 60 20.31 4.82 11.26
N GLY A 61 19.99 4.90 12.55
CA GLY A 61 19.06 5.91 13.09
C GLY A 61 17.66 5.82 12.47
N VAL A 62 17.18 4.61 12.19
CA VAL A 62 15.85 4.34 11.64
C VAL A 62 14.80 4.55 12.72
N GLY A 63 13.74 5.28 12.38
CA GLY A 63 12.61 5.50 13.30
C GLY A 63 11.45 4.52 13.12
N LEU A 64 11.36 3.87 11.96
CA LEU A 64 10.32 2.91 11.62
C LEU A 64 10.86 1.77 10.75
N VAL A 65 10.63 0.54 11.16
CA VAL A 65 10.82 -0.65 10.33
C VAL A 65 9.47 -1.09 9.77
N VAL A 66 9.40 -1.32 8.47
CA VAL A 66 8.26 -1.97 7.79
C VAL A 66 8.68 -3.41 7.49
N SER A 67 8.17 -4.36 8.27
CA SER A 67 8.50 -5.79 8.14
C SER A 67 7.35 -6.51 7.45
N HIS A 68 7.62 -7.26 6.37
CA HIS A 68 6.57 -8.05 5.71
C HIS A 68 6.03 -9.13 6.67
N HIS A 69 6.90 -9.94 7.28
CA HIS A 69 6.50 -10.92 8.27
C HIS A 69 6.32 -10.30 9.66
N ALA A 70 5.31 -10.79 10.38
CA ALA A 70 4.95 -10.30 11.70
C ALA A 70 5.96 -10.76 12.78
N LEU A 71 6.59 -9.81 13.49
CA LEU A 71 7.45 -10.14 14.64
C LEU A 71 6.62 -10.76 15.78
N ILE A 72 5.45 -10.19 16.05
CA ILE A 72 4.46 -10.68 17.03
C ILE A 72 3.30 -11.35 16.28
N PHE A 73 3.56 -12.53 15.73
CA PHE A 73 2.51 -13.33 15.06
C PHE A 73 1.57 -14.06 16.04
N ARG A 74 2.06 -14.37 17.24
CA ARG A 74 1.24 -14.90 18.34
C ARG A 74 1.37 -13.96 19.53
N PRO A 75 0.31 -13.79 20.34
CA PRO A 75 0.39 -13.02 21.57
C PRO A 75 1.57 -13.46 22.43
N LEU A 76 2.33 -12.50 22.95
CA LEU A 76 3.48 -12.78 23.80
C LEU A 76 2.99 -13.31 25.15
N LYS A 77 3.50 -14.48 25.56
CA LYS A 77 3.28 -15.02 26.92
C LYS A 77 4.22 -14.39 27.94
N ASP A 78 5.43 -14.05 27.49
CA ASP A 78 6.48 -13.38 28.25
C ASP A 78 7.32 -12.50 27.32
N LEU A 79 8.06 -11.55 27.89
CA LEU A 79 9.08 -10.74 27.20
C LEU A 79 10.43 -10.94 27.88
N ARG A 80 11.01 -12.12 27.66
CA ARG A 80 12.34 -12.46 28.18
C ARG A 80 13.45 -11.97 27.26
N THR A 81 14.17 -10.93 27.68
CA THR A 81 15.22 -10.29 26.87
C THR A 81 16.48 -11.11 26.72
N ASP A 82 16.62 -12.21 27.45
CA ASP A 82 17.68 -13.20 27.25
C ASP A 82 17.36 -14.21 26.13
N ARG A 83 16.12 -14.21 25.59
CA ARG A 83 15.68 -15.04 24.46
C ARG A 83 15.66 -14.26 23.14
N PHE A 84 15.77 -14.98 22.02
CA PHE A 84 15.86 -14.41 20.67
C PHE A 84 14.84 -13.28 20.39
N LYS A 85 13.53 -13.57 20.50
CA LYS A 85 12.48 -12.56 20.22
C LYS A 85 12.52 -11.40 21.22
N GLY A 86 12.84 -11.68 22.48
CA GLY A 86 12.96 -10.65 23.50
C GLY A 86 14.14 -9.72 23.27
N ARG A 87 15.29 -10.21 22.79
CA ARG A 87 16.44 -9.37 22.40
C ARG A 87 16.05 -8.39 21.29
N ILE A 88 15.36 -8.88 20.26
CA ILE A 88 14.89 -8.03 19.15
C ILE A 88 13.97 -6.92 19.68
N LEU A 89 12.96 -7.29 20.46
CA LEU A 89 12.01 -6.33 21.03
C LEU A 89 12.70 -5.35 21.99
N GLU A 90 13.62 -5.82 22.83
CA GLU A 90 14.42 -4.96 23.70
C GLU A 90 15.23 -3.94 22.91
N THR A 91 15.95 -4.37 21.86
CA THR A 91 16.72 -3.50 20.98
C THR A 91 15.84 -2.42 20.35
N LEU A 92 14.68 -2.80 19.81
CA LEU A 92 13.76 -1.87 19.16
C LEU A 92 13.15 -0.89 20.17
N ILE A 93 12.68 -1.37 21.33
CA ILE A 93 12.03 -0.53 22.34
C ILE A 93 13.01 0.47 22.95
N LYS A 94 14.22 0.02 23.34
CA LYS A 94 15.24 0.90 23.95
C LYS A 94 15.75 1.98 23.02
N ASN A 95 15.75 1.73 21.71
CA ASN A 95 16.15 2.69 20.69
C ASN A 95 14.93 3.33 20.00
N GLU A 96 13.75 3.09 20.54
CA GLU A 96 12.47 3.65 20.12
C GLU A 96 12.19 3.51 18.60
N VAL A 97 12.54 2.35 18.05
CA VAL A 97 12.28 1.99 16.65
C VAL A 97 10.89 1.37 16.55
N ALA A 98 10.00 2.01 15.80
CA ALA A 98 8.66 1.48 15.56
C ALA A 98 8.70 0.31 14.56
N VAL A 99 7.71 -0.59 14.60
CA VAL A 99 7.57 -1.71 13.66
C VAL A 99 6.15 -1.78 13.12
N TYR A 100 5.99 -1.69 11.81
CA TYR A 100 4.72 -1.87 11.11
C TYR A 100 4.75 -3.09 10.20
N VAL A 101 3.62 -3.82 10.13
CA VAL A 101 3.49 -5.07 9.40
C VAL A 101 2.29 -5.01 8.44
N PRO A 102 2.49 -4.97 7.11
CA PRO A 102 1.39 -5.06 6.15
C PRO A 102 1.03 -6.52 5.79
N HIS A 103 2.00 -7.45 5.83
CA HIS A 103 1.86 -8.89 5.56
C HIS A 103 0.90 -9.22 4.41
N THR A 104 -0.17 -10.01 4.64
CA THR A 104 -1.04 -10.49 3.55
C THR A 104 -1.79 -9.39 2.82
N ALA A 105 -1.99 -8.21 3.44
CA ALA A 105 -2.57 -7.08 2.71
C ALA A 105 -1.66 -6.67 1.52
N MET A 106 -0.34 -6.82 1.66
CA MET A 106 0.65 -6.50 0.62
C MET A 106 0.72 -7.59 -0.45
N ASP A 107 0.36 -8.82 -0.09
CA ASP A 107 0.25 -9.94 -1.04
C ASP A 107 -1.00 -9.85 -1.89
N VAL A 108 -2.10 -9.35 -1.31
CA VAL A 108 -3.41 -9.21 -1.95
C VAL A 108 -3.50 -8.00 -2.87
N VAL A 109 -2.87 -6.89 -2.50
CA VAL A 109 -3.06 -5.62 -3.21
C VAL A 109 -2.54 -5.68 -4.65
N ALA A 110 -3.29 -5.09 -5.58
CA ALA A 110 -2.81 -4.88 -6.95
C ALA A 110 -1.59 -3.94 -6.97
N GLY A 111 -0.57 -4.29 -7.75
CA GLY A 111 0.77 -3.68 -7.70
C GLY A 111 1.59 -4.12 -6.48
N GLY A 112 1.19 -5.22 -5.82
CA GLY A 112 1.81 -5.72 -4.60
C GLY A 112 2.93 -6.72 -4.86
N MET A 113 3.31 -7.48 -3.83
CA MET A 113 4.46 -8.39 -3.88
C MET A 113 4.33 -9.45 -5.00
N ASN A 114 3.15 -10.04 -5.14
CA ASN A 114 2.91 -11.08 -6.15
C ASN A 114 2.96 -10.55 -7.60
N ASP A 115 2.62 -9.27 -7.83
CA ASP A 115 2.78 -8.66 -9.15
C ASP A 115 4.25 -8.45 -9.49
N HIS A 116 5.05 -8.01 -8.52
CA HIS A 116 6.50 -7.86 -8.70
C HIS A 116 7.18 -9.20 -8.95
N LEU A 117 6.78 -10.27 -8.25
CA LEU A 117 7.29 -11.62 -8.48
C LEU A 117 6.87 -12.18 -9.84
N ALA A 118 5.62 -11.97 -10.25
CA ALA A 118 5.14 -12.38 -11.58
C ALA A 118 5.95 -11.70 -12.70
N ALA A 119 6.21 -10.40 -12.55
CA ALA A 119 7.02 -9.65 -13.49
C ALA A 119 8.48 -10.11 -13.50
N SER A 120 9.06 -10.43 -12.34
CA SER A 120 10.48 -10.84 -12.25
C SER A 120 10.76 -12.20 -12.89
N VAL A 121 9.77 -13.10 -12.92
CA VAL A 121 9.86 -14.39 -13.62
C VAL A 121 9.32 -14.35 -15.06
N GLY A 122 8.90 -13.18 -15.55
CA GLY A 122 8.45 -13.01 -16.93
C GLY A 122 7.09 -13.64 -17.24
N LEU A 123 6.16 -13.69 -16.26
CA LEU A 123 4.79 -14.12 -16.55
C LEU A 123 4.11 -13.13 -17.50
N VAL A 124 3.54 -13.66 -18.57
CA VAL A 124 2.70 -12.96 -19.54
C VAL A 124 1.25 -13.07 -19.12
N ASP A 125 0.55 -11.93 -19.17
CA ASP A 125 -0.86 -11.74 -18.81
C ASP A 125 -1.27 -12.47 -17.51
N PRO A 126 -0.54 -12.26 -16.39
CA PRO A 126 -0.83 -12.96 -15.15
C PRO A 126 -2.22 -12.57 -14.61
N VAL A 127 -2.95 -13.58 -14.16
CA VAL A 127 -4.18 -13.39 -13.39
C VAL A 127 -3.96 -13.78 -11.93
N TYR A 128 -4.86 -13.35 -11.05
CA TYR A 128 -4.86 -13.78 -9.65
C TYR A 128 -4.92 -15.31 -9.56
N LEU A 129 -4.03 -15.90 -8.77
CA LEU A 129 -4.13 -17.33 -8.47
C LEU A 129 -5.38 -17.60 -7.62
N GLU A 130 -5.62 -16.74 -6.63
CA GLU A 130 -6.81 -16.73 -5.80
C GLU A 130 -7.36 -15.30 -5.68
N GLU A 131 -8.59 -15.07 -6.13
CA GLU A 131 -9.29 -13.79 -5.94
C GLU A 131 -9.83 -13.70 -4.51
N THR A 132 -9.42 -12.68 -3.75
CA THR A 132 -9.84 -12.47 -2.36
C THR A 132 -10.85 -11.34 -2.21
N GLY A 133 -11.19 -10.67 -3.32
CA GLY A 133 -12.30 -9.73 -3.39
C GLY A 133 -12.16 -8.75 -4.55
N ARG A 134 -13.09 -7.79 -4.58
CA ARG A 134 -13.14 -6.72 -5.58
C ARG A 134 -13.33 -5.37 -4.92
N ASP A 135 -12.71 -4.33 -5.46
CA ASP A 135 -12.96 -2.94 -5.07
C ASP A 135 -13.96 -2.32 -6.03
N GLY A 136 -14.89 -1.53 -5.49
CA GLY A 136 -15.79 -0.73 -6.32
C GLY A 136 -15.03 0.33 -7.09
N CYS A 137 -15.75 1.03 -7.96
CA CYS A 137 -15.24 2.20 -8.65
C CYS A 137 -15.94 3.47 -8.16
N ALA A 138 -15.45 4.61 -8.59
CA ALA A 138 -16.17 5.86 -8.51
C ALA A 138 -16.20 6.53 -9.88
N LEU A 139 -17.30 7.21 -10.18
CA LEU A 139 -17.38 8.18 -11.26
C LEU A 139 -16.99 9.54 -10.70
N ILE A 140 -15.95 10.15 -11.26
CA ILE A 140 -15.63 11.55 -11.01
C ILE A 140 -16.11 12.37 -12.20
N VAL A 141 -16.97 13.35 -11.93
CA VAL A 141 -17.45 14.32 -12.92
C VAL A 141 -16.80 15.67 -12.61
N ALA A 142 -16.03 16.18 -13.55
CA ALA A 142 -15.39 17.49 -13.46
C ALA A 142 -15.83 18.36 -14.64
N GLU A 143 -16.27 19.58 -14.35
CA GLU A 143 -16.47 20.59 -15.38
C GLU A 143 -15.11 21.03 -15.94
N ALA A 144 -15.01 21.09 -17.26
CA ALA A 144 -13.77 21.39 -17.95
C ALA A 144 -14.06 21.99 -19.33
N GLU A 145 -13.59 23.22 -19.55
CA GLU A 145 -13.62 23.85 -20.88
C GLU A 145 -12.74 23.08 -21.88
N ASP A 146 -11.59 22.58 -21.41
CA ASP A 146 -10.70 21.67 -22.15
C ASP A 146 -10.54 20.32 -21.42
N PRO A 147 -11.47 19.37 -21.62
CA PRO A 147 -11.39 18.03 -21.03
C PRO A 147 -10.13 17.26 -21.45
N SER A 148 -9.62 17.52 -22.65
CA SER A 148 -8.45 16.80 -23.19
C SER A 148 -7.16 17.26 -22.51
N GLY A 149 -6.97 18.58 -22.39
CA GLY A 149 -5.87 19.16 -21.63
C GLY A 149 -5.93 18.76 -20.16
N LEU A 150 -7.13 18.77 -19.55
CA LEU A 150 -7.30 18.33 -18.17
C LEU A 150 -6.90 16.85 -17.97
N LEU A 151 -7.38 15.95 -18.83
CA LEU A 151 -7.03 14.52 -18.78
C LEU A 151 -5.51 14.29 -18.88
N SER A 152 -4.83 15.00 -19.79
CA SER A 152 -3.37 14.87 -19.96
C SER A 152 -2.57 15.23 -18.69
N ARG A 153 -3.12 16.12 -17.84
CA ARG A 153 -2.53 16.55 -16.57
C ARG A 153 -2.82 15.59 -15.41
N ILE A 154 -3.82 14.71 -15.58
CA ILE A 154 -4.24 13.71 -14.60
C ILE A 154 -3.68 12.34 -14.97
N HIS A 155 -2.47 12.28 -15.52
CA HIS A 155 -1.76 11.03 -15.77
C HIS A 155 -1.43 10.33 -14.43
N ASP A 156 -2.43 9.70 -13.84
CA ASP A 156 -2.37 8.95 -12.60
C ASP A 156 -2.76 7.51 -12.89
N ALA A 157 -1.92 6.58 -12.42
CA ALA A 157 -2.31 5.20 -12.26
C ALA A 157 -3.62 5.17 -11.43
N GLY A 158 -4.71 4.60 -11.98
CA GLY A 158 -5.98 4.50 -11.28
C GLY A 158 -7.22 4.97 -12.03
N VAL A 159 -7.05 5.72 -13.12
CA VAL A 159 -8.13 5.97 -14.09
C VAL A 159 -8.31 4.70 -14.91
N LEU A 160 -9.52 4.16 -14.89
CA LEU A 160 -9.91 2.93 -15.58
C LEU A 160 -10.56 3.23 -16.93
N ASP A 161 -11.36 4.31 -17.00
CA ASP A 161 -11.97 4.82 -18.22
C ASP A 161 -12.11 6.34 -18.13
N ALA A 162 -12.13 7.01 -19.28
CA ALA A 162 -12.29 8.45 -19.38
C ALA A 162 -13.15 8.84 -20.58
N ARG A 163 -14.20 9.62 -20.32
CA ARG A 163 -15.06 10.20 -21.36
C ARG A 163 -14.94 11.72 -21.37
N ARG A 164 -14.74 12.25 -22.58
CA ARG A 164 -14.64 13.68 -22.85
C ARG A 164 -15.94 14.10 -23.51
N LEU A 165 -16.63 15.02 -22.87
CA LEU A 165 -17.90 15.58 -23.33
C LEU A 165 -17.74 17.11 -23.41
N ALA A 166 -18.56 17.79 -24.21
CA ALA A 166 -18.50 19.25 -24.27
C ALA A 166 -18.72 19.85 -22.87
N GLY A 167 -17.74 20.62 -22.36
CA GLY A 167 -17.75 21.22 -21.01
C GLY A 167 -17.47 20.26 -19.84
N ARG A 168 -17.19 18.99 -20.18
CA ARG A 168 -17.28 17.74 -19.41
C ARG A 168 -16.08 16.79 -19.34
N LEU A 169 -15.50 16.49 -18.18
CA LEU A 169 -14.66 15.29 -18.03
C LEU A 169 -15.30 14.29 -17.06
N GLU A 170 -15.51 13.06 -17.51
CA GLU A 170 -15.99 11.94 -16.71
C GLU A 170 -14.88 10.89 -16.59
N LEU A 171 -14.50 10.52 -15.37
CA LEU A 171 -13.49 9.50 -15.09
C LEU A 171 -14.10 8.36 -14.28
N VAL A 172 -13.93 7.12 -14.74
CA VAL A 172 -14.13 5.95 -13.90
C VAL A 172 -12.80 5.63 -13.24
N VAL A 173 -12.77 5.60 -11.92
CA VAL A 173 -11.54 5.38 -11.14
C VAL A 173 -11.74 4.28 -10.11
N ASP A 174 -10.67 3.57 -9.77
CA ASP A 174 -10.68 2.66 -8.61
C ASP A 174 -11.06 3.44 -7.35
N ALA A 175 -12.01 2.93 -6.56
CA ALA A 175 -12.54 3.65 -5.39
C ALA A 175 -11.44 4.01 -4.37
N ARG A 176 -10.35 3.22 -4.29
CA ARG A 176 -9.20 3.55 -3.42
C ARG A 176 -8.52 4.85 -3.84
N ARG A 177 -8.51 5.14 -5.14
CA ARG A 177 -7.78 6.28 -5.72
C ARG A 177 -8.69 7.48 -5.99
N ALA A 178 -10.00 7.32 -5.87
CA ALA A 178 -10.98 8.38 -6.11
C ALA A 178 -10.65 9.69 -5.36
N HIS A 179 -10.32 9.61 -4.07
CA HIS A 179 -9.99 10.80 -3.28
C HIS A 179 -8.72 11.53 -3.78
N LYS A 180 -7.70 10.80 -4.26
CA LYS A 180 -6.48 11.40 -4.82
C LYS A 180 -6.76 12.07 -6.16
N VAL A 181 -7.46 11.36 -7.05
CA VAL A 181 -7.80 11.88 -8.37
C VAL A 181 -8.70 13.10 -8.24
N ALA A 182 -9.73 13.04 -7.38
CA ALA A 182 -10.61 14.17 -7.08
C ALA A 182 -9.84 15.35 -6.47
N GLY A 183 -8.94 15.11 -5.52
CA GLY A 183 -8.13 16.16 -4.92
C GLY A 183 -7.14 16.82 -5.89
N LYS A 184 -6.67 16.08 -6.91
CA LYS A 184 -5.85 16.63 -8.00
C LYS A 184 -6.70 17.47 -8.93
N LEU A 185 -7.85 16.94 -9.37
CA LEU A 185 -8.84 17.65 -10.19
C LEU A 185 -9.33 18.94 -9.55
N ALA A 186 -9.62 18.93 -8.24
CA ALA A 186 -10.09 20.10 -7.50
C ALA A 186 -9.09 21.27 -7.49
N LYS A 187 -7.81 21.02 -7.79
CA LYS A 187 -6.78 22.07 -7.95
C LYS A 187 -6.66 22.59 -9.39
N LEU A 188 -7.28 21.89 -10.33
CA LEU A 188 -7.17 22.12 -11.77
C LEU A 188 -8.47 22.67 -12.38
N CYS A 189 -9.61 22.42 -11.74
CA CYS A 189 -10.94 22.88 -12.14
C CYS A 189 -11.37 24.09 -11.31
N GLU A 190 -12.23 24.93 -11.89
CA GLU A 190 -12.87 26.05 -11.18
C GLU A 190 -13.94 25.57 -10.19
N ALA A 191 -14.73 24.58 -10.61
CA ALA A 191 -15.74 23.93 -9.77
C ALA A 191 -15.19 22.66 -9.10
N GLN A 192 -15.74 22.32 -7.93
CA GLN A 192 -15.41 21.07 -7.25
C GLN A 192 -15.91 19.87 -8.04
N PRO A 193 -15.05 18.87 -8.32
CA PRO A 193 -15.48 17.63 -8.96
C PRO A 193 -16.48 16.88 -8.09
N MET A 194 -17.53 16.35 -8.71
CA MET A 194 -18.47 15.46 -8.06
C MET A 194 -17.90 14.04 -8.07
N VAL A 195 -17.96 13.35 -6.92
CA VAL A 195 -17.53 11.95 -6.80
C VAL A 195 -18.75 11.09 -6.46
N LEU A 196 -19.10 10.17 -7.36
CA LEU A 196 -20.23 9.25 -7.21
C LEU A 196 -19.71 7.81 -7.06
N PRO A 197 -20.11 7.07 -6.01
CA PRO A 197 -19.74 5.65 -5.91
C PRO A 197 -20.41 4.84 -7.02
N LEU A 198 -19.71 3.83 -7.53
CA LEU A 198 -20.20 2.87 -8.51
C LEU A 198 -20.04 1.44 -8.00
N ASP A 199 -21.10 0.65 -8.11
CA ASP A 199 -21.06 -0.78 -7.80
C ASP A 199 -20.40 -1.61 -8.91
N ALA A 200 -20.39 -1.08 -10.15
CA ALA A 200 -19.71 -1.66 -11.31
C ALA A 200 -19.22 -0.57 -12.28
N PRO A 201 -18.09 -0.76 -12.99
CA PRO A 201 -17.18 -1.91 -12.91
C PRO A 201 -16.46 -2.00 -11.55
N SER A 202 -15.76 -3.12 -11.30
CA SER A 202 -14.99 -3.34 -10.08
C SER A 202 -13.59 -3.89 -10.42
N THR A 203 -12.61 -3.57 -9.58
CA THR A 203 -11.22 -4.00 -9.75
C THR A 203 -10.92 -5.22 -8.87
N PRO A 204 -10.53 -6.38 -9.44
CA PRO A 204 -10.19 -7.55 -8.65
C PRO A 204 -8.90 -7.35 -7.85
N ARG A 205 -8.78 -8.10 -6.75
CA ARG A 205 -7.58 -8.23 -5.91
C ARG A 205 -7.46 -9.67 -5.41
N GLY A 206 -6.26 -10.08 -5.03
CA GLY A 206 -6.03 -11.49 -4.75
C GLY A 206 -4.57 -11.89 -4.56
N ILE A 207 -4.38 -13.10 -4.09
CA ILE A 207 -3.09 -13.70 -3.76
C ILE A 207 -2.53 -14.47 -4.95
N GLY A 208 -1.21 -14.41 -5.09
CA GLY A 208 -0.47 -15.15 -6.10
C GLY A 208 -0.79 -14.70 -7.52
N ARG A 209 0.06 -15.11 -8.45
CA ARG A 209 -0.18 -14.90 -9.88
C ARG A 209 0.06 -16.18 -10.62
N VAL A 210 -0.81 -16.46 -11.59
CA VAL A 210 -0.66 -17.58 -12.52
C VAL A 210 -0.75 -17.02 -13.93
N GLY A 211 0.15 -17.48 -14.79
CA GLY A 211 0.28 -17.01 -16.15
C GLY A 211 1.13 -17.98 -16.96
N ARG A 212 1.59 -17.52 -18.12
CA ARG A 212 2.46 -18.30 -18.99
C ARG A 212 3.81 -17.62 -19.13
N LEU A 213 4.87 -18.38 -19.37
CA LEU A 213 6.11 -17.82 -19.90
C LEU A 213 5.92 -17.45 -21.37
N ALA A 214 6.75 -16.54 -21.86
CA ALA A 214 6.73 -16.14 -23.27
C ALA A 214 7.03 -17.31 -24.23
N GLN A 215 7.82 -18.29 -23.77
CA GLN A 215 8.16 -19.51 -24.49
C GLN A 215 8.14 -20.71 -23.53
N PRO A 216 7.86 -21.93 -24.02
CA PRO A 216 7.99 -23.14 -23.22
C PRO A 216 9.45 -23.37 -22.79
N GLU A 217 9.65 -23.73 -21.52
CA GLU A 217 10.96 -24.08 -20.95
C GLU A 217 10.86 -25.44 -20.23
N SER A 218 11.97 -26.16 -20.13
CA SER A 218 12.06 -27.34 -19.26
C SER A 218 12.16 -26.92 -17.80
N LEU A 219 11.60 -27.73 -16.89
CA LEU A 219 11.78 -27.56 -15.44
C LEU A 219 13.24 -27.76 -15.00
#